data_AF-A0A3N4UUD9-F1
#
_entry.id   AF-A0A3N4UUD9-F1
#
_cell.length_a   1.000
_cell.length_b   1.000
_cell.length_c   1.000
_cell.angle_alpha   90.00
_cell.angle_beta   90.00
_cell.angle_gamma   90.00
#
_symmetry.space_group_name_H-M   'P 1'
#
loop_
_entity.id
_entity.type
_entity.pdbx_description
1 polymer ?
#
loop_
_entity_poly.entity_id
_entity_poly.type
_entity_poly.pdbx_seq_one_letter_code
_entity_poly.pdbx_strand_id
1 'polypeptide(L)'
;MTVTLRIVMIAPLRFPIHAPFAGGLESAVWNEIRLLRARGHRVELIATEGSDYLEGGPRQFVLPAVDWHGDPAAADDTYPPGYLGRALPALDRALAVVAERAAAGDIDIVVNHCLHGLPLARAGEIGVPMVSTLHTPIVPELVASHATGRGRGSRFLAVSGHTSRTWSVEGVHSAVLHNGVDTDVWPRGDGGEGLVWFGRINHEKAPHLALQAAHLMGRPLTIAGRIGDQTYFDEEVAPLLDGDRQYVGPLGTTELASLVRRSACALTTPLWDEPFGLVTPEALLSGTPVAAFAIGGITELAVGSIGLTTVPVGDVAALAAAATALIAQSDADPAFRATVSHAAALRFSLSSRIVALEQIFAEAIADEALIENGRTDYGSDDSDSGALERASAA
;
A
#
# COMPACT_ATOMS: atom_id res chain seq x y z
N MET A 1 -28.82 -0.42 0.63
CA MET A 1 -28.27 0.87 0.19
C MET A 1 -27.06 1.14 1.05
N THR A 2 -25.87 1.25 0.47
CA THR A 2 -24.64 1.58 1.20
C THR A 2 -24.74 3.03 1.70
N VAL A 3 -24.41 3.27 2.97
CA VAL A 3 -24.39 4.61 3.55
C VAL A 3 -23.28 5.41 2.89
N THR A 4 -23.57 6.64 2.46
CA THR A 4 -22.54 7.53 1.91
C THR A 4 -21.68 8.08 3.03
N LEU A 5 -20.44 7.63 3.11
CA LEU A 5 -19.42 8.15 4.04
C LEU A 5 -18.73 9.42 3.52
N ARG A 6 -18.30 10.26 4.46
CA ARG A 6 -17.45 11.45 4.29
C ARG A 6 -16.08 11.15 4.86
N ILE A 7 -15.14 10.94 3.96
CA ILE A 7 -13.83 10.37 4.22
C ILE A 7 -12.77 11.44 3.96
N VAL A 8 -11.88 11.67 4.92
CA VAL A 8 -10.64 12.40 4.65
C VAL A 8 -9.49 11.41 4.59
N MET A 9 -8.77 11.38 3.48
CA MET A 9 -7.61 10.52 3.28
C MET A 9 -6.31 11.33 3.36
N ILE A 10 -5.35 10.83 4.13
CA ILE A 10 -4.01 11.42 4.27
C ILE A 10 -3.03 10.61 3.45
N ALA A 11 -2.49 11.22 2.39
CA ALA A 11 -1.51 10.59 1.51
C ALA A 11 -0.11 10.53 2.14
N PRO A 12 0.78 9.68 1.59
CA PRO A 12 2.21 9.81 1.77
C PRO A 12 2.70 11.22 1.36
N LEU A 13 3.74 11.71 2.05
CA LEU A 13 4.26 13.06 1.84
C LEU A 13 5.34 13.15 0.76
N ARG A 14 5.80 12.00 0.25
CA ARG A 14 7.03 11.90 -0.53
C ARG A 14 6.83 12.20 -2.01
N PHE A 15 5.71 11.75 -2.56
CA PHE A 15 5.39 11.94 -3.96
C PHE A 15 3.94 12.37 -4.15
N PRO A 16 3.67 13.21 -5.15
CA PRO A 16 2.32 13.46 -5.61
C PRO A 16 1.56 12.18 -6.00
N ILE A 17 0.26 12.15 -5.72
CA ILE A 17 -0.64 11.03 -6.03
C ILE A 17 -1.22 11.21 -7.43
N HIS A 18 -0.45 10.90 -8.47
CA HIS A 18 -0.92 10.88 -9.87
C HIS A 18 -0.10 9.89 -10.71
N ALA A 19 -0.62 9.53 -11.88
CA ALA A 19 0.11 8.72 -12.85
C ALA A 19 1.11 9.59 -13.66
N PRO A 20 2.29 9.07 -14.06
CA PRO A 20 2.85 7.77 -13.68
C PRO A 20 3.26 7.74 -12.20
N PHE A 21 2.89 6.67 -11.49
CA PHE A 21 3.09 6.60 -10.05
C PHE A 21 4.55 6.38 -9.66
N ALA A 22 4.97 7.04 -8.58
CA ALA A 22 6.27 6.84 -7.97
C ALA A 22 6.36 5.51 -7.18
N GLY A 23 5.31 4.71 -7.09
CA GLY A 23 5.39 3.45 -6.36
C GLY A 23 4.05 2.78 -6.18
N GLY A 24 4.13 1.58 -5.59
CA GLY A 24 2.95 0.80 -5.24
C GLY A 24 2.03 1.54 -4.26
N LEU A 25 2.63 2.30 -3.33
CA LEU A 25 1.89 3.07 -2.34
C LEU A 25 1.05 4.17 -2.98
N GLU A 26 1.65 5.00 -3.84
CA GLU A 26 0.95 6.08 -4.54
C GLU A 26 -0.18 5.52 -5.41
N SER A 27 0.07 4.42 -6.12
CA SER A 27 -0.95 3.76 -6.95
C SER A 27 -2.09 3.15 -6.12
N ALA A 28 -1.81 2.60 -4.93
CA ALA A 28 -2.82 2.03 -4.04
C ALA A 28 -3.74 3.12 -3.50
N VAL A 29 -3.17 4.23 -3.03
CA VAL A 29 -3.93 5.40 -2.53
C VAL A 29 -4.81 5.98 -3.63
N TRP A 30 -4.26 6.21 -4.83
CA TRP A 30 -5.02 6.75 -5.96
C TRP A 30 -6.21 5.85 -6.33
N ASN A 31 -5.99 4.53 -6.37
CA ASN A 31 -7.01 3.54 -6.69
C ASN A 31 -8.09 3.41 -5.61
N GLU A 32 -7.71 3.49 -4.35
CA GLU A 32 -8.63 3.47 -3.21
C GLU A 32 -9.59 4.66 -3.25
N ILE A 33 -9.07 5.88 -3.46
CA ILE A 33 -9.89 7.10 -3.61
C ILE A 33 -10.87 6.95 -4.78
N ARG A 34 -10.36 6.53 -5.95
CA ARG A 34 -11.18 6.39 -7.16
C ARG A 34 -12.35 5.44 -6.94
N LEU A 35 -12.11 4.25 -6.36
CA LEU A 35 -13.18 3.27 -6.15
C LEU A 35 -14.14 3.67 -5.04
N LEU A 36 -13.66 4.25 -3.92
CA LEU A 36 -14.55 4.76 -2.88
C LEU A 36 -15.49 5.85 -3.44
N ARG A 37 -14.97 6.78 -4.26
CA ARG A 37 -15.77 7.79 -4.95
C ARG A 37 -16.75 7.16 -5.95
N ALA A 38 -16.32 6.18 -6.74
CA ALA A 38 -17.18 5.47 -7.69
C ALA A 38 -18.33 4.71 -7.00
N ARG A 39 -18.15 4.33 -5.74
CA ARG A 39 -19.17 3.69 -4.89
C ARG A 39 -20.08 4.68 -4.14
N GLY A 40 -19.89 5.98 -4.38
CA GLY A 40 -20.77 7.04 -3.88
C GLY A 40 -20.27 7.75 -2.62
N HIS A 41 -19.10 7.41 -2.09
CA HIS A 41 -18.52 8.10 -0.95
C HIS A 41 -17.95 9.46 -1.33
N ARG A 42 -17.98 10.40 -0.38
CA ARG A 42 -17.27 11.68 -0.50
C ARG A 42 -15.88 11.49 0.08
N VAL A 43 -14.85 11.54 -0.78
CA VAL A 43 -13.46 11.38 -0.36
C VAL A 43 -12.70 12.66 -0.66
N GLU A 44 -12.13 13.30 0.36
CA GLU A 44 -11.22 14.43 0.25
C GLU A 44 -9.79 13.97 0.54
N LEU A 45 -8.80 14.57 -0.12
CA LEU A 45 -7.40 14.14 -0.06
C LEU A 45 -6.52 15.24 0.54
N ILE A 46 -5.77 14.90 1.60
CA ILE A 46 -4.62 15.66 2.07
C ILE A 46 -3.38 15.08 1.39
N ALA A 47 -2.78 15.82 0.45
CA ALA A 47 -1.61 15.36 -0.30
C ALA A 47 -0.76 16.54 -0.78
N THR A 48 0.44 16.22 -1.26
CA THR A 48 1.36 17.19 -1.85
C THR A 48 0.79 17.79 -3.13
N GLU A 49 1.09 19.07 -3.35
CA GLU A 49 0.76 19.78 -4.58
C GLU A 49 1.25 18.99 -5.81
N GLY A 50 0.41 18.97 -6.85
CA GLY A 50 0.61 18.13 -8.03
C GLY A 50 -0.13 16.78 -7.97
N SER A 51 -0.70 16.41 -6.81
CA SER A 51 -1.54 15.21 -6.72
C SER A 51 -2.87 15.39 -7.46
N ASP A 52 -3.39 14.30 -8.03
CA ASP A 52 -4.77 14.23 -8.48
C ASP A 52 -5.73 14.37 -7.29
N TYR A 53 -7.01 14.61 -7.58
CA TYR A 53 -8.10 14.59 -6.58
C TYR A 53 -8.07 15.65 -5.48
N LEU A 54 -7.21 16.65 -5.59
CA LEU A 54 -7.14 17.81 -4.68
C LEU A 54 -8.31 18.81 -4.87
N GLU A 55 -8.98 18.77 -6.02
CA GLU A 55 -10.08 19.66 -6.36
C GLU A 55 -11.29 19.45 -5.42
N GLY A 56 -11.92 20.55 -5.01
CA GLY A 56 -13.11 20.54 -4.16
C GLY A 56 -12.85 20.39 -2.66
N GLY A 57 -11.61 20.13 -2.23
CA GLY A 57 -11.21 20.13 -0.82
C GLY A 57 -10.76 21.50 -0.29
N PRO A 58 -10.61 21.66 1.04
CA PRO A 58 -10.00 22.83 1.66
C PRO A 58 -8.59 23.10 1.12
N ARG A 59 -8.22 24.37 0.96
CA ARG A 59 -6.86 24.75 0.54
C ARG A 59 -5.78 24.21 1.47
N GLN A 60 -6.09 24.03 2.75
CA GLN A 60 -5.22 23.48 3.77
C GLN A 60 -4.86 22.01 3.52
N PHE A 61 -5.64 21.29 2.71
CA PHE A 61 -5.37 19.90 2.36
C PHE A 61 -4.31 19.78 1.24
N VAL A 62 -3.96 20.89 0.59
CA VAL A 62 -2.85 20.94 -0.36
C VAL A 62 -1.54 21.23 0.39
N LEU A 63 -0.67 20.23 0.46
CA LEU A 63 0.64 20.34 1.09
C LEU A 63 1.68 20.89 0.10
N PRO A 64 2.79 21.50 0.58
CA PRO A 64 3.82 22.06 -0.31
C PRO A 64 4.33 21.04 -1.34
N ALA A 65 4.59 21.51 -2.56
CA ALA A 65 5.23 20.69 -3.59
C ALA A 65 6.58 20.12 -3.12
N VAL A 66 6.85 18.89 -3.55
CA VAL A 66 8.14 18.22 -3.34
C VAL A 66 9.05 18.59 -4.50
N ASP A 67 10.25 19.07 -4.18
CA ASP A 67 11.31 19.33 -5.16
C ASP A 67 12.52 18.48 -4.80
N TRP A 68 12.82 17.51 -5.66
CA TRP A 68 13.98 16.61 -5.51
C TRP A 68 15.27 17.22 -6.06
N HIS A 69 15.23 18.45 -6.58
CA HIS A 69 16.38 19.21 -7.11
C HIS A 69 17.20 18.42 -8.15
N GLY A 70 16.56 17.51 -8.89
CA GLY A 70 17.21 16.71 -9.91
C GLY A 70 17.98 15.48 -9.40
N ASP A 71 17.76 15.04 -8.15
CA ASP A 71 18.24 13.75 -7.62
C ASP A 71 17.08 12.77 -7.39
N PRO A 72 16.64 12.02 -8.43
CA PRO A 72 15.58 11.03 -8.31
C PRO A 72 15.98 9.79 -7.50
N ALA A 73 17.28 9.55 -7.32
CA ALA A 73 17.79 8.35 -6.66
C ALA A 73 17.66 8.45 -5.13
N ALA A 74 17.72 9.66 -4.57
CA ALA A 74 17.50 9.91 -3.14
C ALA A 74 16.04 9.69 -2.68
N ALA A 75 15.11 9.37 -3.59
CA ALA A 75 13.68 9.54 -3.36
C ALA A 75 12.93 8.30 -2.85
N ASP A 76 13.61 7.20 -2.55
CA ASP A 76 12.92 5.94 -2.23
C ASP A 76 12.67 5.74 -0.72
N ASP A 77 13.51 6.29 0.15
CA ASP A 77 13.34 6.23 1.62
C ASP A 77 13.52 7.57 2.34
N THR A 78 14.12 8.59 1.70
CA THR A 78 14.35 9.90 2.32
C THR A 78 13.30 10.96 1.93
N TYR A 79 13.54 12.20 2.36
CA TYR A 79 12.84 13.40 1.93
C TYR A 79 13.88 14.43 1.48
N PRO A 80 13.55 15.34 0.54
CA PRO A 80 14.49 16.39 0.17
C PRO A 80 14.89 17.22 1.40
N PRO A 81 16.17 17.64 1.52
CA PRO A 81 16.62 18.45 2.64
C PRO A 81 15.71 19.66 2.90
N GLY A 82 15.24 19.80 4.14
CA GLY A 82 14.37 20.90 4.55
C GLY A 82 12.90 20.81 4.10
N TYR A 83 12.51 19.79 3.32
CA TYR A 83 11.12 19.61 2.89
C TYR A 83 10.17 19.41 4.07
N LEU A 84 10.50 18.51 5.01
CA LEU A 84 9.68 18.25 6.19
C LEU A 84 9.46 19.49 7.05
N GLY A 85 10.42 20.42 7.09
CA GLY A 85 10.27 21.70 7.80
C GLY A 85 9.15 22.58 7.26
N ARG A 86 8.71 22.37 6.00
CA ARG A 86 7.55 23.05 5.40
C ARG A 86 6.31 22.17 5.39
N ALA A 87 6.48 20.87 5.09
CA ALA A 87 5.38 19.93 4.93
C ALA A 87 4.67 19.61 6.27
N LEU A 88 5.42 19.43 7.36
CA LEU A 88 4.83 19.05 8.66
C LEU A 88 3.97 20.16 9.27
N PRO A 89 4.39 21.45 9.28
CA PRO A 89 3.49 22.52 9.71
C PRO A 89 2.23 22.65 8.84
N ALA A 90 2.32 22.34 7.55
CA ALA A 90 1.15 22.33 6.67
C ALA A 90 0.21 21.15 6.98
N LEU A 91 0.77 19.95 7.19
CA LEU A 91 0.02 18.77 7.60
C LEU A 91 -0.67 18.97 8.96
N ASP A 92 0.01 19.58 9.93
CA ASP A 92 -0.58 19.86 11.25
C ASP A 92 -1.78 20.81 11.14
N ARG A 93 -1.68 21.86 10.30
CA ARG A 93 -2.83 22.74 10.00
C ARG A 93 -3.96 21.99 9.29
N ALA A 94 -3.65 21.07 8.38
CA ALA A 94 -4.65 20.25 7.72
C ALA A 94 -5.39 19.36 8.74
N LEU A 95 -4.66 18.71 9.65
CA LEU A 95 -5.23 17.88 10.72
C LEU A 95 -6.09 18.69 11.69
N ALA A 96 -5.72 19.95 11.99
CA ALA A 96 -6.56 20.84 12.79
C ALA A 96 -7.90 21.15 12.09
N VAL A 97 -7.90 21.39 10.77
CA VAL A 97 -9.13 21.57 9.98
C VAL A 97 -9.97 20.28 9.96
N VAL A 98 -9.33 19.11 9.89
CA VAL A 98 -10.04 17.82 10.00
C VAL A 98 -10.73 17.72 11.37
N ALA A 99 -10.04 18.02 12.47
CA ALA A 99 -10.63 17.96 13.81
C ALA A 99 -11.83 18.93 13.98
N GLU A 100 -11.72 20.16 13.46
CA GLU A 100 -12.82 21.14 13.48
C GLU A 100 -14.05 20.63 12.71
N ARG A 101 -13.84 20.08 11.51
CA ARG A 101 -14.91 19.55 10.66
C ARG A 101 -15.50 18.26 11.20
N ALA A 102 -14.70 17.41 11.83
CA ALA A 102 -15.16 16.22 12.53
C ALA A 102 -16.10 16.60 13.69
N ALA A 103 -15.73 17.61 14.49
CA ALA A 103 -16.58 18.14 15.56
C ALA A 103 -17.89 18.77 15.04
N ALA A 104 -17.89 19.36 13.84
CA ALA A 104 -19.09 19.82 13.15
C ALA A 104 -19.93 18.67 12.56
N GLY A 105 -19.45 17.44 12.64
CA GLY A 105 -20.09 16.26 12.09
C GLY A 105 -20.01 16.19 10.56
N ASP A 106 -19.02 16.82 9.92
CA ASP A 106 -18.80 16.85 8.45
C ASP A 106 -17.89 15.73 7.93
N ILE A 107 -17.28 14.96 8.83
CA ILE A 107 -16.38 13.86 8.53
C ILE A 107 -16.85 12.65 9.33
N ASP A 108 -16.86 11.47 8.72
CA ASP A 108 -17.22 10.22 9.38
C ASP A 108 -15.98 9.40 9.77
N ILE A 109 -14.91 9.49 8.97
CA ILE A 109 -13.70 8.68 9.17
C ILE A 109 -12.47 9.32 8.51
N VAL A 110 -11.31 9.12 9.13
CA VAL A 110 -10.00 9.48 8.56
C VAL A 110 -9.23 8.22 8.15
N VAL A 111 -8.69 8.23 6.95
CA VAL A 111 -7.87 7.13 6.41
C VAL A 111 -6.44 7.63 6.24
N ASN A 112 -5.49 6.97 6.88
CA ASN A 112 -4.11 7.41 6.92
C ASN A 112 -3.17 6.44 6.18
N HIS A 113 -2.48 6.98 5.18
CA HIS A 113 -1.38 6.32 4.47
C HIS A 113 -0.06 7.09 4.62
N CYS A 114 -0.03 8.12 5.47
CA CYS A 114 1.16 8.90 5.74
C CYS A 114 2.21 8.06 6.47
N LEU A 115 3.45 8.09 5.97
CA LEU A 115 4.59 7.41 6.58
C LEU A 115 5.39 8.31 7.54
N HIS A 116 4.71 9.29 8.16
CA HIS A 116 5.27 10.13 9.21
C HIS A 116 4.42 10.00 10.47
N GLY A 117 5.02 10.17 11.65
CA GLY A 117 4.35 9.97 12.94
C GLY A 117 3.23 10.97 13.28
N LEU A 118 3.18 12.12 12.60
CA LEU A 118 2.33 13.24 13.01
C LEU A 118 0.83 12.90 13.02
N PRO A 119 0.24 12.26 11.98
CA PRO A 119 -1.16 11.83 12.03
C PRO A 119 -1.45 10.86 13.17
N LEU A 120 -0.53 9.93 13.47
CA LEU A 120 -0.71 8.96 14.57
C LEU A 120 -0.70 9.63 15.94
N ALA A 121 0.19 10.60 16.15
CA ALA A 121 0.24 11.38 17.39
C ALA A 121 -1.03 12.21 17.61
N ARG A 122 -1.64 12.73 16.54
CA ARG A 122 -2.88 13.52 16.58
C ARG A 122 -4.15 12.68 16.53
N ALA A 123 -4.07 11.37 16.30
CA ALA A 123 -5.23 10.52 15.98
C ALA A 123 -6.37 10.64 17.02
N GLY A 124 -6.05 10.64 18.31
CA GLY A 124 -7.06 10.76 19.36
C GLY A 124 -7.65 12.15 19.57
N GLU A 125 -7.16 13.17 18.87
CA GLU A 125 -7.68 14.54 18.93
C GLU A 125 -8.61 14.87 17.75
N ILE A 126 -8.69 13.99 16.74
CA ILE A 126 -9.49 14.23 15.53
C ILE A 126 -10.99 14.14 15.81
N GLY A 127 -11.42 13.35 16.80
CA GLY A 127 -12.84 13.22 17.18
C GLY A 127 -13.67 12.27 16.30
N VAL A 128 -13.07 11.63 15.30
CA VAL A 128 -13.64 10.50 14.54
C VAL A 128 -12.61 9.39 14.39
N PRO A 129 -13.01 8.15 14.07
CA PRO A 129 -12.07 7.04 13.91
C PRO A 129 -11.01 7.34 12.85
N MET A 130 -9.77 6.93 13.16
CA MET A 130 -8.68 6.88 12.19
C MET A 130 -8.32 5.43 11.88
N VAL A 131 -8.21 5.11 10.60
CA VAL A 131 -7.70 3.82 10.10
C VAL A 131 -6.40 4.07 9.35
N SER A 132 -5.30 3.50 9.83
CA SER A 132 -3.96 3.62 9.23
C SER A 132 -3.56 2.31 8.56
N THR A 133 -2.97 2.38 7.36
CA THR A 133 -2.43 1.19 6.68
C THR A 133 -0.92 1.13 6.80
N LEU A 134 -0.40 0.00 7.30
CA LEU A 134 1.01 -0.33 7.41
C LEU A 134 1.52 -0.87 6.07
N HIS A 135 2.30 -0.05 5.36
CA HIS A 135 2.80 -0.33 4.00
C HIS A 135 4.26 -0.77 3.94
N THR A 136 4.99 -0.63 5.04
CA THR A 136 6.45 -0.82 5.12
C THR A 136 6.82 -1.80 6.24
N PRO A 137 8.08 -2.24 6.32
CA PRO A 137 8.66 -2.74 7.56
C PRO A 137 8.52 -1.71 8.71
N ILE A 138 8.88 -2.12 9.94
CA ILE A 138 8.77 -1.27 11.13
C ILE A 138 9.49 0.07 10.92
N VAL A 139 8.78 1.15 11.21
CA VAL A 139 9.33 2.51 11.29
C VAL A 139 9.29 2.94 12.75
N PRO A 140 10.43 3.03 13.46
CA PRO A 140 10.45 3.33 14.89
C PRO A 140 9.74 4.64 15.26
N GLU A 141 9.80 5.64 14.39
CA GLU A 141 9.10 6.92 14.58
C GLU A 141 7.57 6.75 14.60
N LEU A 142 7.01 5.89 13.74
CA LEU A 142 5.58 5.61 13.70
C LEU A 142 5.12 4.89 14.97
N VAL A 143 5.91 3.93 15.45
CA VAL A 143 5.66 3.22 16.72
C VAL A 143 5.66 4.22 17.88
N ALA A 144 6.70 5.06 17.99
CA ALA A 144 6.81 6.05 19.05
C ALA A 144 5.67 7.09 19.00
N SER A 145 5.28 7.53 17.80
CA SER A 145 4.20 8.50 17.64
C SER A 145 2.83 7.90 17.94
N HIS A 146 2.60 6.64 17.59
CA HIS A 146 1.40 5.92 18.00
C HIS A 146 1.32 5.80 19.53
N ALA A 147 2.42 5.46 20.19
CA ALA A 147 2.49 5.31 21.65
C ALA A 147 2.27 6.62 22.43
N THR A 148 2.61 7.77 21.83
CA THR A 148 2.35 9.10 22.42
C THR A 148 0.96 9.64 22.10
N GLY A 149 0.25 9.01 21.16
CA GLY A 149 -1.13 9.35 20.82
C GLY A 149 -2.05 9.24 22.04
N ARG A 150 -2.90 10.24 22.21
CA ARG A 150 -3.94 10.24 23.25
C ARG A 150 -5.19 9.52 22.76
N GLY A 151 -6.16 9.29 23.64
CA GLY A 151 -7.46 8.72 23.25
C GLY A 151 -7.35 7.31 22.66
N ARG A 152 -8.18 6.99 21.67
CA ARG A 152 -8.24 5.65 21.05
C ARG A 152 -7.16 5.39 20.01
N GLY A 153 -6.39 6.41 19.64
CA GLY A 153 -5.37 6.30 18.59
C GLY A 153 -5.94 5.88 17.24
N SER A 154 -5.11 5.24 16.41
CA SER A 154 -5.51 4.69 15.12
C SER A 154 -5.80 3.20 15.24
N ARG A 155 -6.77 2.71 14.47
CA ARG A 155 -6.84 1.30 14.09
C ARG A 155 -5.83 1.03 12.98
N PHE A 156 -5.24 -0.15 12.95
CA PHE A 156 -4.26 -0.50 11.92
C PHE A 156 -4.72 -1.62 11.00
N LEU A 157 -4.43 -1.44 9.73
CA LEU A 157 -4.49 -2.47 8.71
C LEU A 157 -3.06 -2.80 8.26
N ALA A 158 -2.76 -4.07 8.04
CA ALA A 158 -1.51 -4.50 7.45
C ALA A 158 -1.76 -5.10 6.06
N VAL A 159 -0.90 -4.74 5.11
CA VAL A 159 -1.00 -5.21 3.72
C VAL A 159 -0.69 -6.70 3.57
N SER A 160 -0.15 -7.36 4.60
CA SER A 160 0.03 -8.81 4.68
C SER A 160 0.02 -9.27 6.13
N GLY A 161 -0.22 -10.57 6.35
CA GLY A 161 0.00 -11.20 7.64
C GLY A 161 1.46 -11.12 8.09
N HIS A 162 2.42 -11.15 7.16
CA HIS A 162 3.83 -10.89 7.45
C HIS A 162 4.03 -9.51 8.10
N THR A 163 3.59 -8.44 7.44
CA THR A 163 3.66 -7.08 7.98
C THR A 163 2.95 -6.99 9.34
N SER A 164 1.77 -7.60 9.47
CA SER A 164 1.04 -7.63 10.73
C SER A 164 1.86 -8.26 11.87
N ARG A 165 2.48 -9.42 11.62
CA ARG A 165 3.28 -10.12 12.64
C ARG A 165 4.52 -9.30 13.02
N THR A 166 5.24 -8.76 12.03
CA THR A 166 6.44 -7.96 12.27
C THR A 166 6.12 -6.75 13.15
N TRP A 167 5.08 -5.97 12.80
CA TRP A 167 4.67 -4.81 13.60
C TRP A 167 4.10 -5.16 14.99
N SER A 168 3.48 -6.34 15.15
CA SER A 168 2.92 -6.76 16.44
C SER A 168 3.99 -6.99 17.52
N VAL A 169 5.23 -7.27 17.13
CA VAL A 169 6.38 -7.38 18.06
C VAL A 169 6.64 -6.07 18.80
N GLU A 170 6.34 -4.93 18.15
CA GLU A 170 6.48 -3.59 18.70
C GLU A 170 5.17 -3.08 19.36
N GLY A 171 4.20 -3.97 19.59
CA GLY A 171 2.92 -3.64 20.22
C GLY A 171 1.90 -2.97 19.30
N VAL A 172 2.17 -2.90 17.99
CA VAL A 172 1.21 -2.36 17.00
C VAL A 172 0.43 -3.51 16.38
N HIS A 173 -0.79 -3.72 16.87
CA HIS A 173 -1.68 -4.77 16.37
C HIS A 173 -2.53 -4.27 15.20
N SER A 174 -2.70 -5.11 14.18
CA SER A 174 -3.41 -4.77 12.95
C SER A 174 -4.29 -5.91 12.45
N ALA A 175 -5.41 -5.59 11.81
CA ALA A 175 -6.11 -6.54 10.96
C ALA A 175 -5.37 -6.69 9.62
N VAL A 176 -5.42 -7.87 9.01
CA VAL A 176 -4.83 -8.08 7.68
C VAL A 176 -5.84 -7.68 6.61
N LEU A 177 -5.46 -6.72 5.77
CA LEU A 177 -6.19 -6.37 4.55
C LEU A 177 -5.18 -6.24 3.41
N HIS A 178 -5.09 -7.29 2.60
CA HIS A 178 -4.20 -7.35 1.44
C HIS A 178 -4.43 -6.19 0.48
N ASN A 179 -3.36 -5.69 -0.14
CA ASN A 179 -3.51 -4.72 -1.21
C ASN A 179 -4.32 -5.32 -2.37
N GLY A 180 -5.04 -4.45 -3.07
CA GLY A 180 -5.89 -4.81 -4.19
C GLY A 180 -5.33 -4.24 -5.49
N VAL A 181 -5.58 -4.95 -6.58
CA VAL A 181 -5.17 -4.59 -7.92
C VAL A 181 -6.40 -4.45 -8.80
N ASP A 182 -6.44 -3.42 -9.64
CA ASP A 182 -7.57 -3.16 -10.53
C ASP A 182 -7.60 -4.18 -11.68
N THR A 183 -8.65 -5.00 -11.70
CA THR A 183 -8.87 -6.05 -12.71
C THR A 183 -9.12 -5.49 -14.11
N ASP A 184 -9.64 -4.26 -14.21
CA ASP A 184 -9.90 -3.61 -15.51
C ASP A 184 -8.60 -3.11 -16.15
N VAL A 185 -7.59 -2.82 -15.33
CA VAL A 185 -6.27 -2.34 -15.75
C VAL A 185 -5.32 -3.49 -16.07
N TRP A 186 -5.47 -4.63 -15.38
CA TRP A 186 -4.62 -5.82 -15.53
C TRP A 186 -5.39 -7.00 -16.15
N PRO A 187 -5.86 -6.88 -17.40
CA PRO A 187 -6.63 -7.93 -18.05
C PRO A 187 -5.76 -9.14 -18.39
N ARG A 188 -6.36 -10.33 -18.33
CA ARG A 188 -5.72 -11.58 -18.76
C ARG A 188 -5.21 -11.50 -20.20
N GLY A 189 -3.98 -11.95 -20.43
CA GLY A 189 -3.43 -12.20 -21.75
C GLY A 189 -3.20 -13.67 -22.07
N ASP A 190 -2.76 -13.91 -23.30
CA ASP A 190 -2.52 -15.25 -23.82
C ASP A 190 -1.06 -15.70 -23.63
N GLY A 191 -0.21 -14.85 -23.02
CA GLY A 191 1.21 -15.12 -22.84
C GLY A 191 2.04 -14.81 -24.10
N GLY A 192 3.25 -15.33 -24.10
CA GLY A 192 4.25 -15.16 -25.16
C GLY A 192 5.54 -15.88 -24.78
N GLU A 193 6.64 -15.58 -25.47
CA GLU A 193 7.88 -16.36 -25.34
C GLU A 193 8.87 -15.81 -24.29
N GLY A 194 8.83 -14.49 -24.07
CA GLY A 194 9.78 -13.77 -23.23
C GLY A 194 9.34 -13.64 -21.78
N LEU A 195 10.33 -13.41 -20.92
CA LEU A 195 10.15 -13.13 -19.50
C LEU A 195 9.91 -11.64 -19.28
N VAL A 196 9.29 -11.29 -18.15
CA VAL A 196 9.18 -9.91 -17.68
C VAL A 196 9.68 -9.78 -16.25
N TRP A 197 10.32 -8.66 -15.98
CA TRP A 197 10.56 -8.17 -14.63
C TRP A 197 10.12 -6.70 -14.61
N PHE A 198 9.43 -6.29 -13.55
CA PHE A 198 9.04 -4.90 -13.41
C PHE A 198 9.01 -4.44 -11.96
N GLY A 199 9.37 -3.17 -11.76
CA GLY A 199 9.53 -2.57 -10.44
C GLY A 199 10.61 -1.50 -10.41
N ARG A 200 10.89 -0.94 -9.23
CA ARG A 200 11.99 0.02 -9.04
C ARG A 200 13.33 -0.66 -9.29
N ILE A 201 14.21 -0.08 -10.10
CA ILE A 201 15.56 -0.61 -10.31
C ILE A 201 16.46 -0.14 -9.17
N ASN A 202 16.64 -1.00 -8.18
CA ASN A 202 17.55 -0.80 -7.05
C ASN A 202 18.02 -2.14 -6.49
N HIS A 203 18.97 -2.10 -5.55
CA HIS A 203 19.52 -3.30 -4.92
C HIS A 203 18.45 -4.13 -4.17
N GLU A 204 17.48 -3.48 -3.52
CA GLU A 204 16.40 -4.18 -2.78
C GLU A 204 15.50 -5.04 -3.66
N LYS A 205 15.29 -4.63 -4.92
CA LYS A 205 14.45 -5.33 -5.90
C LYS A 205 15.24 -6.26 -6.81
N ALA A 206 16.55 -6.05 -6.90
CA ALA A 206 17.54 -6.93 -7.50
C ALA A 206 17.18 -7.49 -8.89
N PRO A 207 16.87 -6.66 -9.91
CA PRO A 207 16.66 -7.13 -11.28
C PRO A 207 17.86 -7.86 -11.90
N HIS A 208 19.10 -7.60 -11.44
CA HIS A 208 20.30 -8.35 -11.85
C HIS A 208 20.15 -9.88 -11.66
N LEU A 209 19.47 -10.33 -10.61
CA LEU A 209 19.22 -11.76 -10.37
C LEU A 209 18.20 -12.34 -11.36
N ALA A 210 17.22 -11.54 -11.79
CA ALA A 210 16.29 -11.93 -12.85
C ALA A 210 17.01 -12.03 -14.20
N LEU A 211 17.95 -11.12 -14.49
CA LEU A 211 18.83 -11.21 -15.66
C LEU A 211 19.64 -12.49 -15.62
N GLN A 212 20.33 -12.79 -14.52
CA GLN A 212 21.11 -14.01 -14.40
C GLN A 212 20.24 -15.28 -14.61
N ALA A 213 19.02 -15.32 -14.07
CA ALA A 213 18.09 -16.42 -14.31
C ALA A 213 17.70 -16.53 -15.78
N ALA A 214 17.41 -15.41 -16.44
CA ALA A 214 17.09 -15.38 -17.88
C ALA A 214 18.26 -15.87 -18.74
N HIS A 215 19.51 -15.55 -18.38
CA HIS A 215 20.70 -16.08 -19.06
C HIS A 215 20.80 -17.60 -18.93
N LEU A 216 20.58 -18.14 -17.72
CA LEU A 216 20.58 -19.60 -17.51
C LEU A 216 19.52 -20.31 -18.34
N MET A 217 18.37 -19.66 -18.56
CA MET A 217 17.27 -20.19 -19.37
C MET A 217 17.48 -20.00 -20.87
N GLY A 218 18.40 -19.14 -21.29
CA GLY A 218 18.53 -18.72 -22.69
C GLY A 218 17.26 -18.06 -23.25
N ARG A 219 16.54 -17.28 -22.41
CA ARG A 219 15.27 -16.63 -22.79
C ARG A 219 15.38 -15.11 -22.79
N PRO A 220 14.63 -14.41 -23.65
CA PRO A 220 14.57 -12.97 -23.61
C PRO A 220 13.88 -12.49 -22.33
N LEU A 221 14.34 -11.36 -21.78
CA LEU A 221 13.78 -10.72 -20.59
C LEU A 221 13.62 -9.23 -20.85
N THR A 222 12.42 -8.71 -20.62
CA THR A 222 12.18 -7.26 -20.59
C THR A 222 12.09 -6.77 -19.15
N ILE A 223 12.92 -5.78 -18.82
CA ILE A 223 12.92 -5.06 -17.53
C ILE A 223 12.26 -3.71 -17.70
N ALA A 224 11.22 -3.44 -16.92
CA ALA A 224 10.51 -2.15 -16.94
C ALA A 224 10.46 -1.51 -15.54
N GLY A 225 10.68 -0.19 -15.49
CA GLY A 225 10.58 0.60 -14.26
C GLY A 225 11.57 1.75 -14.19
N ARG A 226 11.36 2.67 -13.23
CA ARG A 226 12.30 3.77 -13.00
C ARG A 226 13.59 3.26 -12.35
N ILE A 227 14.70 3.92 -12.67
CA ILE A 227 15.95 3.74 -11.94
C ILE A 227 15.85 4.48 -10.61
N GLY A 228 15.87 3.72 -9.51
CA GLY A 228 15.91 4.26 -8.14
C GLY A 228 17.33 4.37 -7.60
N ASP A 229 18.29 3.65 -8.20
CA ASP A 229 19.70 3.72 -7.86
C ASP A 229 20.52 3.62 -9.15
N GLN A 230 21.08 4.74 -9.58
CA GLN A 230 21.83 4.85 -10.84
C GLN A 230 23.16 4.08 -10.77
N THR A 231 23.86 4.15 -9.63
CA THR A 231 25.11 3.42 -9.43
C THR A 231 24.86 1.91 -9.52
N TYR A 232 23.84 1.42 -8.81
CA TYR A 232 23.44 0.02 -8.89
C TYR A 232 23.04 -0.39 -10.32
N PHE A 233 22.31 0.46 -11.05
CA PHE A 233 21.97 0.16 -12.45
C PHE A 233 23.23 0.00 -13.30
N ASP A 234 24.16 0.95 -13.23
CA ASP A 234 25.37 0.97 -14.06
C ASP A 234 26.32 -0.19 -13.72
N GLU A 235 26.41 -0.58 -12.45
CA GLU A 235 27.35 -1.61 -11.96
C GLU A 235 26.78 -3.03 -12.05
N GLU A 236 25.51 -3.24 -11.74
CA GLU A 236 24.93 -4.59 -11.56
C GLU A 236 23.91 -4.99 -12.65
N VAL A 237 23.24 -4.00 -13.26
CA VAL A 237 22.14 -4.27 -14.22
C VAL A 237 22.61 -4.12 -15.66
N ALA A 238 23.15 -2.95 -16.02
CA ALA A 238 23.57 -2.63 -17.37
C ALA A 238 24.57 -3.63 -17.98
N PRO A 239 25.56 -4.18 -17.24
CA PRO A 239 26.50 -5.15 -17.78
C PRO A 239 25.88 -6.50 -18.16
N LEU A 240 24.67 -6.79 -17.66
CA LEU A 240 23.93 -8.02 -17.94
C LEU A 240 22.89 -7.85 -19.05
N LEU A 241 22.72 -6.64 -19.59
CA LEU A 241 21.81 -6.38 -20.72
C LEU A 241 22.47 -6.75 -22.06
N ASP A 242 21.65 -7.19 -23.01
CA ASP A 242 22.08 -7.44 -24.39
C ASP A 242 20.90 -7.45 -25.38
N GLY A 243 21.06 -8.10 -26.55
CA GLY A 243 20.01 -8.18 -27.58
C GLY A 243 18.70 -8.80 -27.11
N ASP A 244 18.75 -9.80 -26.22
CA ASP A 244 17.57 -10.53 -25.73
C ASP A 244 17.12 -10.05 -24.34
N ARG A 245 18.02 -9.46 -23.54
CA ARG A 245 17.73 -8.96 -22.21
C ARG A 245 17.81 -7.43 -22.18
N GLN A 246 16.66 -6.78 -22.15
CA GLN A 246 16.54 -5.35 -22.41
C GLN A 246 15.91 -4.59 -21.24
N TYR A 247 16.39 -3.38 -21.00
CA TYR A 247 15.76 -2.38 -20.15
C TYR A 247 14.98 -1.38 -21.01
N VAL A 248 13.69 -1.21 -20.75
CA VAL A 248 12.79 -0.37 -21.56
C VAL A 248 12.36 0.93 -20.90
N GLY A 249 12.95 1.27 -19.75
CA GLY A 249 12.55 2.46 -19.00
C GLY A 249 11.29 2.26 -18.15
N PRO A 250 10.80 3.33 -17.51
CA PRO A 250 9.47 3.33 -16.90
C PRO A 250 8.37 3.27 -17.97
N LEU A 251 7.34 2.46 -17.74
CA LEU A 251 6.17 2.34 -18.62
C LEU A 251 4.92 2.89 -17.94
N GLY A 252 3.99 3.43 -18.72
CA GLY A 252 2.65 3.73 -18.23
C GLY A 252 1.89 2.44 -17.87
N THR A 253 0.89 2.52 -17.00
CA THR A 253 0.20 1.33 -16.48
C THR A 253 -0.39 0.44 -17.58
N THR A 254 -0.99 1.02 -18.63
CA THR A 254 -1.53 0.27 -19.77
C THR A 254 -0.44 -0.44 -20.57
N GLU A 255 0.70 0.21 -20.80
CA GLU A 255 1.83 -0.37 -21.52
C GLU A 255 2.49 -1.49 -20.71
N LEU A 256 2.61 -1.29 -19.39
CA LEU A 256 3.14 -2.28 -18.48
C LEU A 256 2.22 -3.51 -18.39
N ALA A 257 0.90 -3.34 -18.23
CA ALA A 257 -0.06 -4.44 -18.25
C ALA A 257 -0.02 -5.20 -19.59
N SER A 258 0.13 -4.46 -20.69
CA SER A 258 0.30 -4.99 -22.04
C SER A 258 1.57 -5.84 -22.19
N LEU A 259 2.69 -5.41 -21.63
CA LEU A 259 3.94 -6.19 -21.56
C LEU A 259 3.76 -7.45 -20.71
N VAL A 260 3.23 -7.30 -19.50
CA VAL A 260 3.10 -8.40 -18.52
C VAL A 260 2.19 -9.51 -19.04
N ARG A 261 1.03 -9.16 -19.62
CA ARG A 261 0.07 -10.14 -20.14
C ARG A 261 0.55 -10.91 -21.38
N ARG A 262 1.57 -10.41 -22.09
CA ARG A 262 2.23 -11.06 -23.24
C ARG A 262 3.51 -11.81 -22.85
N SER A 263 3.86 -11.84 -21.58
CA SER A 263 5.08 -12.49 -21.11
C SER A 263 4.80 -13.93 -20.68
N ALA A 264 5.74 -14.84 -20.95
CA ALA A 264 5.67 -16.26 -20.59
C ALA A 264 5.57 -16.47 -19.08
N CYS A 265 6.38 -15.71 -18.33
CA CYS A 265 6.50 -15.74 -16.88
C CYS A 265 7.05 -14.41 -16.38
N ALA A 266 6.62 -13.97 -15.21
CA ALA A 266 7.21 -12.84 -14.50
C ALA A 266 8.21 -13.34 -13.45
N LEU A 267 9.35 -12.65 -13.33
CA LEU A 267 10.35 -12.92 -12.29
C LEU A 267 10.27 -11.84 -11.21
N THR A 268 10.21 -12.25 -9.94
CA THR A 268 10.23 -11.30 -8.81
C THR A 268 11.36 -11.66 -7.85
N THR A 269 12.32 -10.74 -7.71
CA THR A 269 13.61 -11.02 -7.06
C THR A 269 13.94 -10.15 -5.86
N PRO A 270 12.99 -9.74 -4.98
CA PRO A 270 13.34 -8.86 -3.87
C PRO A 270 14.33 -9.52 -2.89
N LEU A 271 15.26 -8.70 -2.39
CA LEU A 271 16.24 -9.02 -1.33
C LEU A 271 15.95 -8.34 0.00
N TRP A 272 14.94 -7.47 0.03
CA TRP A 272 14.43 -6.81 1.23
C TRP A 272 13.18 -7.50 1.77
N ASP A 273 12.79 -7.16 3.00
CA ASP A 273 11.60 -7.69 3.65
C ASP A 273 10.31 -7.14 3.02
N GLU A 274 9.98 -7.64 1.82
CA GLU A 274 8.89 -7.15 0.98
C GLU A 274 7.55 -7.22 1.74
N PRO A 275 6.87 -6.08 1.99
CA PRO A 275 5.63 -6.08 2.76
C PRO A 275 4.48 -6.84 2.09
N PHE A 276 4.35 -6.72 0.76
CA PHE A 276 3.31 -7.38 -0.02
C PHE A 276 3.79 -7.82 -1.40
N GLY A 277 4.40 -6.90 -2.17
CA GLY A 277 4.86 -7.18 -3.53
C GLY A 277 3.75 -7.15 -4.58
N LEU A 278 3.17 -5.96 -4.84
CA LEU A 278 2.05 -5.73 -5.79
C LEU A 278 2.29 -6.30 -7.20
N VAL A 279 3.54 -6.35 -7.66
CA VAL A 279 3.92 -6.88 -8.98
C VAL A 279 3.49 -8.34 -9.17
N THR A 280 3.46 -9.11 -8.09
CA THR A 280 3.04 -10.51 -8.11
C THR A 280 1.55 -10.64 -8.44
N PRO A 281 0.60 -10.08 -7.66
CA PRO A 281 -0.81 -10.12 -8.03
C PRO A 281 -1.14 -9.42 -9.35
N GLU A 282 -0.42 -8.37 -9.75
CA GLU A 282 -0.56 -7.74 -11.07
C GLU A 282 -0.26 -8.71 -12.23
N ALA A 283 0.83 -9.49 -12.11
CA ALA A 283 1.17 -10.53 -13.07
C ALA A 283 0.17 -11.70 -13.06
N LEU A 284 -0.21 -12.18 -11.87
CA LEU A 284 -1.18 -13.28 -11.74
C LEU A 284 -2.55 -12.88 -12.31
N LEU A 285 -3.03 -11.66 -12.06
CA LEU A 285 -4.27 -11.13 -12.66
C LEU A 285 -4.21 -11.09 -14.18
N SER A 286 -3.04 -10.77 -14.74
CA SER A 286 -2.78 -10.82 -16.18
C SER A 286 -2.72 -12.26 -16.74
N GLY A 287 -2.87 -13.28 -15.88
CA GLY A 287 -2.73 -14.69 -16.22
C GLY A 287 -1.28 -15.11 -16.45
N THR A 288 -0.31 -14.26 -16.10
CA THR A 288 1.12 -14.53 -16.26
C THR A 288 1.63 -15.18 -14.98
N PRO A 289 2.14 -16.43 -15.04
CA PRO A 289 2.68 -17.09 -13.87
C PRO A 289 3.94 -16.37 -13.36
N VAL A 290 4.27 -16.58 -12.10
CA VAL A 290 5.31 -15.85 -11.38
C VAL A 290 6.28 -16.83 -10.72
N ALA A 291 7.57 -16.69 -11.01
CA ALA A 291 8.64 -17.29 -10.23
C ALA A 291 9.25 -16.22 -9.32
N ALA A 292 9.34 -16.52 -8.02
CA ALA A 292 9.62 -15.54 -7.00
C ALA A 292 10.63 -16.00 -5.95
N PHE A 293 11.34 -15.07 -5.30
CA PHE A 293 12.01 -15.38 -4.03
C PHE A 293 11.00 -15.45 -2.86
N ALA A 294 11.23 -16.40 -1.97
CA ALA A 294 10.43 -16.64 -0.76
C ALA A 294 10.83 -15.65 0.35
N ILE A 295 10.37 -14.40 0.26
CA ILE A 295 10.65 -13.35 1.24
C ILE A 295 9.40 -12.53 1.59
N GLY A 296 9.31 -12.10 2.85
CA GLY A 296 8.24 -11.25 3.36
C GLY A 296 6.82 -11.72 3.00
N GLY A 297 5.99 -10.78 2.56
CA GLY A 297 4.61 -11.02 2.13
C GLY A 297 4.48 -11.90 0.89
N ILE A 298 5.52 -12.02 0.04
CA ILE A 298 5.46 -12.87 -1.16
C ILE A 298 5.32 -14.35 -0.78
N THR A 299 5.99 -14.78 0.29
CA THR A 299 5.85 -16.15 0.82
C THR A 299 4.42 -16.45 1.23
N GLU A 300 3.73 -15.47 1.82
CA GLU A 300 2.31 -15.59 2.17
C GLU A 300 1.41 -15.60 0.92
N LEU A 301 1.71 -14.77 -0.07
CA LEU A 301 0.97 -14.76 -1.34
C LEU A 301 1.04 -16.11 -2.06
N ALA A 302 2.19 -16.80 -2.01
CA ALA A 302 2.37 -18.11 -2.61
C ALA A 302 1.40 -19.15 -2.04
N VAL A 303 1.05 -19.05 -0.75
CA VAL A 303 0.06 -19.94 -0.14
C VAL A 303 -1.30 -19.72 -0.78
N GLY A 304 -1.80 -20.77 -1.44
CA GLY A 304 -3.10 -20.78 -2.12
C GLY A 304 -3.14 -20.04 -3.46
N SER A 305 -2.00 -19.53 -3.97
CA SER A 305 -1.96 -18.94 -5.31
C SER A 305 -1.72 -20.01 -6.36
N ILE A 306 -2.46 -19.93 -7.46
CA ILE A 306 -2.22 -20.74 -8.65
C ILE A 306 -1.27 -19.95 -9.54
N GLY A 307 -0.23 -20.60 -10.06
CA GLY A 307 0.75 -19.98 -10.96
C GLY A 307 1.82 -19.13 -10.28
N LEU A 308 1.97 -19.23 -8.95
CA LEU A 308 3.08 -18.61 -8.21
C LEU A 308 3.94 -19.71 -7.59
N THR A 309 5.25 -19.71 -7.88
CA THR A 309 6.22 -20.61 -7.26
C THR A 309 7.34 -19.80 -6.63
N THR A 310 7.59 -20.03 -5.34
CA THR A 310 8.65 -19.37 -4.59
C THR A 310 9.86 -20.27 -4.39
N VAL A 311 11.06 -19.70 -4.42
CA VAL A 311 12.34 -20.38 -4.20
C VAL A 311 13.17 -19.64 -3.14
N PRO A 312 14.22 -20.26 -2.56
CA PRO A 312 15.08 -19.56 -1.60
C PRO A 312 15.65 -18.25 -2.15
N VAL A 313 15.76 -17.24 -1.28
CA VAL A 313 16.26 -15.91 -1.65
C VAL A 313 17.69 -16.02 -2.21
N GLY A 314 17.92 -15.44 -3.38
CA GLY A 314 19.22 -15.44 -4.06
C GLY A 314 19.54 -16.72 -4.84
N ASP A 315 18.70 -17.76 -4.80
CA ASP A 315 18.89 -18.98 -5.59
C ASP A 315 18.40 -18.78 -7.03
N VAL A 316 19.28 -18.21 -7.86
CA VAL A 316 19.02 -17.90 -9.27
C VAL A 316 18.74 -19.16 -10.09
N ALA A 317 19.40 -20.29 -9.79
CA ALA A 317 19.20 -21.54 -10.50
C ALA A 317 17.81 -22.13 -10.18
N ALA A 318 17.40 -22.11 -8.92
CA ALA A 318 16.05 -22.51 -8.54
C ALA A 318 15.00 -21.58 -9.16
N LEU A 319 15.25 -20.27 -9.22
CA LEU A 319 14.34 -19.32 -9.85
C LEU A 319 14.13 -19.63 -11.33
N ALA A 320 15.21 -19.90 -12.07
CA ALA A 320 15.17 -20.31 -13.48
C ALA A 320 14.41 -21.64 -13.68
N ALA A 321 14.65 -22.62 -12.79
CA ALA A 321 13.95 -23.91 -12.83
C ALA A 321 12.45 -23.75 -12.57
N ALA A 322 12.06 -22.95 -11.57
CA ALA A 322 10.67 -22.64 -11.25
C ALA A 322 9.96 -21.94 -12.41
N ALA A 323 10.60 -20.93 -13.01
CA ALA A 323 10.06 -20.25 -14.19
C ALA A 323 9.88 -21.21 -15.37
N THR A 324 10.85 -22.09 -15.61
CA THR A 324 10.77 -23.11 -16.67
C THR A 324 9.58 -24.06 -16.46
N ALA A 325 9.38 -24.54 -15.23
CA ALA A 325 8.27 -25.42 -14.89
C ALA A 325 6.89 -24.74 -15.08
N LEU A 326 6.77 -23.48 -14.65
CA LEU A 326 5.55 -22.69 -14.82
C LEU A 326 5.22 -22.43 -16.30
N ILE A 327 6.24 -22.15 -17.13
CA ILE A 327 6.07 -21.99 -18.57
C ILE A 327 5.61 -23.31 -19.18
N ALA A 328 6.27 -24.43 -18.86
CA ALA A 328 5.87 -25.74 -19.36
C ALA A 328 4.44 -26.12 -18.96
N GLN A 329 3.99 -25.74 -17.76
CA GLN A 329 2.60 -25.92 -17.33
C GLN A 329 1.63 -25.06 -18.15
N SER A 330 1.99 -23.81 -18.43
CA SER A 330 1.21 -22.92 -19.29
C SER A 330 1.11 -23.43 -20.73
N ASP A 331 2.17 -24.05 -21.25
CA ASP A 331 2.21 -24.61 -22.60
C ASP A 331 1.39 -25.91 -22.70
N ALA A 332 1.40 -26.72 -21.63
CA ALA A 332 0.69 -27.99 -21.58
C ALA A 332 -0.83 -27.84 -21.36
N ASP A 333 -1.27 -26.79 -20.67
CA ASP A 333 -2.67 -26.54 -20.35
C ASP A 333 -3.11 -25.13 -20.79
N PRO A 334 -3.87 -25.02 -21.90
CA PRO A 334 -4.43 -23.73 -22.36
C PRO A 334 -5.33 -23.03 -21.34
N ALA A 335 -5.91 -23.75 -20.37
CA ALA A 335 -6.75 -23.18 -19.32
C ALA A 335 -5.95 -22.66 -18.11
N PHE A 336 -4.64 -22.96 -18.03
CA PHE A 336 -3.82 -22.61 -16.87
C PHE A 336 -3.83 -21.10 -16.60
N ARG A 337 -3.57 -20.27 -17.62
CA ARG A 337 -3.55 -18.80 -17.48
C ARG A 337 -4.90 -18.22 -17.08
N ALA A 338 -6.00 -18.78 -17.60
CA ALA A 338 -7.35 -18.39 -17.21
C ALA A 338 -7.61 -18.72 -15.73
N THR A 339 -7.13 -19.88 -15.28
CA THR A 339 -7.23 -20.31 -13.88
C THR A 339 -6.40 -19.42 -12.95
N VAL A 340 -5.16 -19.09 -13.35
CA VAL A 340 -4.27 -18.16 -12.63
C VAL A 340 -4.95 -16.79 -12.45
N SER A 341 -5.42 -16.19 -13.55
CA SER A 341 -6.09 -14.89 -13.55
C SER A 341 -7.37 -14.89 -12.71
N HIS A 342 -8.22 -15.91 -12.86
CA HIS A 342 -9.46 -16.02 -12.11
C HIS A 342 -9.22 -16.19 -10.60
N ALA A 343 -8.31 -17.09 -10.21
CA ALA A 343 -7.95 -17.30 -8.81
C ALA A 343 -7.33 -16.03 -8.18
N ALA A 344 -6.51 -15.29 -8.93
CA ALA A 344 -5.96 -14.02 -8.48
C ALA A 344 -7.06 -12.96 -8.29
N ALA A 345 -8.03 -12.85 -9.20
CA ALA A 345 -9.12 -11.88 -9.09
C ALA A 345 -10.02 -12.10 -7.87
N LEU A 346 -10.25 -13.36 -7.47
CA LEU A 346 -11.02 -13.68 -6.26
C LEU A 346 -10.33 -13.21 -4.98
N ARG A 347 -8.99 -13.14 -4.97
CA ARG A 347 -8.20 -12.84 -3.77
C ARG A 347 -7.69 -11.42 -3.71
N PHE A 348 -7.30 -10.86 -4.86
CA PHE A 348 -6.51 -9.63 -4.95
C PHE A 348 -7.20 -8.54 -5.77
N SER A 349 -8.48 -8.70 -6.15
CA SER A 349 -9.18 -7.60 -6.83
C SER A 349 -9.38 -6.41 -5.91
N LEU A 350 -9.12 -5.23 -6.46
CA LEU A 350 -9.35 -3.96 -5.78
C LEU A 350 -10.82 -3.82 -5.35
N SER A 351 -11.76 -4.28 -6.17
CA SER A 351 -13.19 -4.29 -5.84
C SER A 351 -13.51 -5.06 -4.55
N SER A 352 -12.98 -6.29 -4.40
CA SER A 352 -13.17 -7.08 -3.17
C SER A 352 -12.51 -6.42 -1.96
N ARG A 353 -11.31 -5.86 -2.15
CA ARG A 353 -10.64 -5.08 -1.09
C ARG A 353 -11.50 -3.92 -0.61
N ILE A 354 -12.08 -3.13 -1.50
CA ILE A 354 -12.88 -1.96 -1.11
C ILE A 354 -14.14 -2.36 -0.35
N VAL A 355 -14.79 -3.47 -0.72
CA VAL A 355 -15.94 -3.97 0.05
C VAL A 355 -15.54 -4.34 1.48
N ALA A 356 -14.40 -4.99 1.67
CA ALA A 356 -13.89 -5.28 3.01
C ALA A 356 -13.48 -4.01 3.77
N LEU A 357 -12.91 -3.03 3.08
CA LEU A 357 -12.55 -1.73 3.66
C LEU A 357 -13.79 -0.96 4.14
N GLU A 358 -14.87 -0.95 3.37
CA GLU A 358 -16.15 -0.35 3.78
C GLU A 358 -16.71 -0.98 5.05
N GLN A 359 -16.57 -2.30 5.21
CA GLN A 359 -16.97 -3.00 6.44
C GLN A 359 -16.13 -2.55 7.63
N ILE A 360 -14.81 -2.48 7.46
CA ILE A 360 -13.89 -1.98 8.49
C ILE A 360 -14.25 -0.53 8.88
N PHE A 361 -14.61 0.32 7.92
CA PHE A 361 -15.05 1.69 8.20
C PHE A 361 -16.34 1.71 9.00
N ALA A 362 -17.33 0.90 8.62
CA ALA A 362 -18.60 0.80 9.33
C ALA A 362 -18.41 0.31 10.77
N GLU A 363 -17.56 -0.69 10.99
CA GLU A 363 -17.21 -1.20 12.32
C GLU A 363 -16.50 -0.13 13.15
N ALA A 364 -15.54 0.58 12.55
CA ALA A 364 -14.80 1.64 13.23
C ALA A 364 -15.72 2.78 13.71
N ILE A 365 -16.68 3.19 12.87
CA ILE A 365 -17.67 4.22 13.17
C ILE A 365 -18.66 3.74 14.24
N ALA A 366 -19.18 2.52 14.12
CA ALA A 366 -20.14 1.98 15.07
C ALA A 366 -19.56 1.86 16.49
N ASP A 367 -18.31 1.42 16.60
CA ASP A 367 -17.62 1.32 17.87
C ASP A 367 -17.44 2.70 18.53
N GLU A 368 -17.18 3.75 17.76
CA GLU A 368 -17.04 5.12 18.28
C GLU A 368 -18.35 5.62 18.89
N ALA A 369 -19.47 5.42 18.17
CA ALA A 369 -20.80 5.82 18.63
C ALA A 369 -21.21 5.10 19.93
N LEU A 370 -20.84 3.83 20.11
CA LEU A 370 -21.13 3.09 21.35
C LEU A 370 -20.41 3.70 22.55
N ILE A 371 -19.22 4.26 22.37
CA ILE A 371 -18.41 4.83 23.44
C ILE A 371 -18.92 6.20 23.84
N GLU A 372 -19.28 7.03 22.86
CA GLU A 372 -19.91 8.33 23.14
C GLU A 372 -21.17 8.14 23.99
N ASN A 373 -22.03 7.19 23.60
CA ASN A 373 -23.25 6.86 24.34
C ASN A 373 -22.96 6.26 25.73
N GLY A 374 -21.91 5.44 25.88
CA GLY A 374 -21.50 4.88 27.16
C GLY A 374 -20.88 5.92 28.12
N ARG A 375 -20.29 7.00 27.61
CA ARG A 375 -19.78 8.12 28.43
C ARG A 375 -20.89 9.04 28.92
N THR A 376 -22.00 9.15 28.19
CA THR A 376 -23.16 9.95 28.63
C THR A 376 -23.96 9.29 29.75
N ASP A 377 -24.03 7.95 29.81
CA ASP A 377 -24.83 7.23 30.82
C ASP A 377 -24.21 7.21 32.24
N TYR A 378 -22.92 7.53 32.39
CA TYR A 378 -22.23 7.60 33.69
C TYR A 378 -22.03 9.04 34.20
N GLY A 379 -22.56 10.06 33.52
CA GLY A 379 -22.29 11.47 33.79
C GLY A 379 -23.37 12.25 34.54
N SER A 380 -24.47 11.63 34.99
CA SER A 380 -25.65 12.37 35.50
C SER A 380 -26.06 12.09 36.95
N ASP A 381 -25.24 11.47 37.79
CA ASP A 381 -25.64 11.05 39.15
C ASP A 381 -24.85 11.73 40.30
N ASP A 382 -24.43 12.99 40.10
CA ASP A 382 -23.88 13.84 41.18
C ASP A 382 -24.79 15.05 41.43
N SER A 383 -25.98 14.78 41.99
CA SER A 383 -26.76 15.81 42.70
C SER A 383 -27.61 15.18 43.81
N ASP A 384 -26.96 14.73 44.89
CA ASP A 384 -27.60 14.78 46.21
C ASP A 384 -26.57 14.95 47.33
N SER A 385 -26.06 16.17 47.48
CA SER A 385 -25.41 16.62 48.72
C SER A 385 -26.30 17.70 49.35
N GLY A 386 -27.19 17.27 50.24
CA GLY A 386 -28.14 18.17 50.88
C GLY A 386 -28.87 17.61 52.09
N ALA A 387 -28.23 17.76 53.25
CA ALA A 387 -28.82 17.86 54.60
C ALA A 387 -29.19 16.57 55.36
N LEU A 388 -28.45 16.29 56.44
CA LEU A 388 -28.88 16.64 57.81
C LEU A 388 -27.84 16.20 58.87
N GLU A 389 -27.11 17.18 59.39
CA GLU A 389 -26.54 17.15 60.74
C GLU A 389 -27.66 17.20 61.79
N ARG A 390 -27.58 16.31 62.80
CA ARG A 390 -27.67 16.58 64.26
C ARG A 390 -28.31 15.40 65.00
N ALA A 391 -27.52 14.73 65.84
CA ALA A 391 -27.78 14.63 67.29
C ALA A 391 -26.61 13.92 67.99
N SER A 392 -26.00 14.64 68.93
CA SER A 392 -25.07 14.13 69.94
C SER A 392 -25.87 13.59 71.15
N ALA A 393 -25.21 12.70 71.92
CA ALA A 393 -25.47 12.32 73.31
C ALA A 393 -26.45 11.16 73.59
N ALA A 394 -25.90 9.96 73.83
CA ALA A 394 -25.93 9.26 75.13
C ALA A 394 -24.96 8.06 75.09
#